data_AF-A0A258JEY3-F1
#
_entry.id   AF-A0A258JEY3-F1
#
_cell.length_a   1.000
_cell.length_b   1.000
_cell.length_c   1.000
_cell.angle_alpha   90.00
_cell.angle_beta   90.00
_cell.angle_gamma   90.00
#
_symmetry.space_group_name_H-M   'P 1'
#
loop_
_entity.id
_entity.type
_entity.pdbx_description
1 polymer ?
#
loop_
_entity_poly.entity_id
_entity_poly.type
_entity_poly.pdbx_seq_one_letter_code
_entity_poly.pdbx_strand_id
1 'polypeptide(L)'
;ASDRLLKLIDKGVTVEQVARVTRNFTEAGIMVHAYLMYGYPTQTVQETVDSLEMVRQLFEAGILQSGFWHQFAMTAHSPVGMYPEKFGVVPTSPPLEGLGEVFANNDINYTDSTGIDHDKFSFGLKKSLFNYMHGICFDFELQEWFDFKIPKTKIPEDFIFNALEEATDFNTKPNAKVVWLGGKPLVEYFTKSKKGNVWEMLTLTFHDRKESFTIQTNKAEGEWLIAILEKIAVSNTKIYTFQEVKTDFELDLDDFELFWYSKPVKTLAEFGLLIL
;
A
#
# COMPACT_ATOMS: atom_id res chain seq x y z
N ALA A 1 8.04 7.02 -7.39
CA ALA A 1 7.69 6.93 -8.82
C ALA A 1 6.23 7.34 -8.95
N SER A 2 5.88 8.16 -9.94
CA SER A 2 4.48 8.56 -10.16
C SER A 2 3.61 7.34 -10.51
N ASP A 3 2.30 7.40 -10.24
CA ASP A 3 1.37 6.31 -10.60
C ASP A 3 1.37 5.98 -12.09
N ARG A 4 1.61 6.98 -12.95
CA ARG A 4 1.79 6.76 -14.40
C ARG A 4 3.00 5.86 -14.66
N LEU A 5 4.15 6.15 -14.04
CA LEU A 5 5.35 5.33 -14.19
C LEU A 5 5.16 3.95 -13.56
N LEU A 6 4.47 3.83 -12.43
CA LEU A 6 4.16 2.54 -11.81
C LEU A 6 3.29 1.66 -12.70
N LYS A 7 2.30 2.25 -13.40
CA LYS A 7 1.50 1.57 -14.44
C LYS A 7 2.35 1.16 -15.64
N LEU A 8 3.29 2.01 -16.05
CA LEU A 8 4.16 1.74 -17.19
C LEU A 8 5.24 0.67 -16.89
N ILE A 9 5.60 0.49 -15.63
CA ILE A 9 6.49 -0.58 -15.14
C ILE A 9 5.67 -1.85 -14.79
N ASP A 10 4.34 -1.81 -14.87
CA ASP A 10 3.41 -2.92 -14.56
C ASP A 10 3.64 -3.56 -13.18
N LYS A 11 3.97 -2.74 -12.17
CA LYS A 11 4.26 -3.24 -10.81
C LYS A 11 3.03 -3.54 -9.97
N GLY A 12 1.83 -3.12 -10.41
CA GLY A 12 0.58 -3.41 -9.72
C GLY A 12 0.45 -2.87 -8.30
N VAL A 13 1.22 -1.82 -7.95
CA VAL A 13 1.23 -1.20 -6.61
C VAL A 13 1.02 0.31 -6.72
N THR A 14 0.35 0.90 -5.71
CA THR A 14 0.21 2.36 -5.56
C THR A 14 1.18 2.90 -4.50
N VAL A 15 1.37 4.22 -4.47
CA VAL A 15 2.25 4.86 -3.47
C VAL A 15 1.70 4.70 -2.05
N GLU A 16 0.38 4.81 -1.88
CA GLU A 16 -0.30 4.65 -0.60
C GLU A 16 -0.13 3.23 -0.04
N GLN A 17 -0.25 2.22 -0.91
CA GLN A 17 0.03 0.83 -0.53
C GLN A 17 1.48 0.65 -0.07
N VAL A 18 2.44 1.25 -0.79
CA VAL A 18 3.85 1.21 -0.38
C VAL A 18 4.05 1.90 0.97
N ALA A 19 3.44 3.06 1.20
CA ALA A 19 3.52 3.75 2.50
C ALA A 19 2.99 2.88 3.64
N ARG A 20 1.81 2.27 3.47
CA ARG A 20 1.22 1.38 4.50
C ARG A 20 2.08 0.15 4.78
N VAL A 21 2.58 -0.51 3.73
CA VAL A 21 3.44 -1.69 3.87
C VAL A 21 4.75 -1.33 4.58
N THR A 22 5.38 -0.23 4.20
CA THR A 22 6.64 0.23 4.80
C THR A 22 6.47 0.63 6.27
N ARG A 23 5.35 1.27 6.63
CA ARG A 23 4.96 1.49 8.03
C ARG A 23 4.88 0.17 8.80
N ASN A 24 4.13 -0.82 8.30
CA ASN A 24 3.96 -2.10 8.99
C ASN A 24 5.30 -2.83 9.21
N PHE A 25 6.22 -2.80 8.23
CA PHE A 25 7.57 -3.34 8.41
C PHE A 25 8.34 -2.59 9.50
N THR A 26 8.31 -1.25 9.46
CA THR A 26 9.00 -0.40 10.44
C THR A 26 8.47 -0.64 11.86
N GLU A 27 7.14 -0.69 12.05
CA GLU A 27 6.50 -0.99 13.34
C GLU A 27 6.84 -2.39 13.87
N ALA A 28 7.06 -3.35 12.96
CA ALA A 28 7.53 -4.68 13.31
C ALA A 28 9.04 -4.75 13.62
N GLY A 29 9.75 -3.61 13.63
CA GLY A 29 11.20 -3.54 13.86
C GLY A 29 12.04 -3.99 12.67
N ILE A 30 11.47 -4.09 11.47
CA ILE A 30 12.16 -4.44 10.24
C ILE A 30 12.54 -3.16 9.50
N MET A 31 13.84 -2.98 9.26
CA MET A 31 14.33 -1.82 8.51
C MET A 31 13.96 -1.91 7.03
N VAL A 32 13.54 -0.79 6.47
CA VAL A 32 13.16 -0.60 5.08
C VAL A 32 14.21 0.25 4.37
N HIS A 33 14.72 -0.30 3.27
CA HIS A 33 15.61 0.40 2.34
C HIS A 33 14.88 0.70 1.02
N ALA A 34 14.86 1.95 0.60
CA ALA A 34 14.21 2.39 -0.63
C ALA A 34 15.20 2.42 -1.82
N TYR A 35 15.00 1.53 -2.80
CA TYR A 35 15.66 1.63 -4.10
C TYR A 35 14.84 2.53 -5.03
N LEU A 36 15.31 3.76 -5.21
CA LEU A 36 14.61 4.83 -5.92
C LEU A 36 15.21 4.97 -7.32
N MET A 37 14.36 5.13 -8.34
CA MET A 37 14.80 5.29 -9.72
C MET A 37 14.31 6.63 -10.31
N TYR A 38 15.18 7.28 -11.08
CA TYR A 38 14.86 8.49 -11.86
C TYR A 38 15.46 8.39 -13.27
N GLY A 39 15.03 9.23 -14.20
CA GLY A 39 15.42 9.18 -15.62
C GLY A 39 14.78 8.02 -16.39
N TYR A 40 13.66 7.46 -15.92
CA TYR A 40 12.96 6.40 -16.65
C TYR A 40 12.49 6.93 -18.01
N PRO A 41 12.45 6.10 -19.09
CA PRO A 41 11.85 6.45 -20.37
C PRO A 41 10.60 7.32 -20.27
N THR A 42 10.59 8.48 -20.93
CA THR A 42 9.47 9.46 -20.94
C THR A 42 9.17 10.11 -19.59
N GLN A 43 10.06 10.00 -18.59
CA GLN A 43 9.87 10.66 -17.31
C GLN A 43 10.01 12.18 -17.46
N THR A 44 9.02 12.89 -16.96
CA THR A 44 9.04 14.36 -16.99
C THR A 44 9.81 14.94 -15.80
N VAL A 45 10.20 16.22 -15.90
CA VAL A 45 10.75 16.98 -14.78
C VAL A 45 9.77 17.00 -13.60
N GLN A 46 8.48 17.19 -13.86
CA GLN A 46 7.44 17.21 -12.83
C GLN A 46 7.42 15.91 -12.03
N GLU A 47 7.45 14.75 -12.70
CA GLU A 47 7.42 13.45 -12.03
C GLU A 47 8.68 13.19 -11.18
N THR A 48 9.81 13.79 -11.57
CA THR A 48 11.04 13.74 -10.77
C THR A 48 10.90 14.55 -9.49
N VAL A 49 10.37 15.78 -9.59
CA VAL A 49 10.12 16.66 -8.43
C VAL A 49 9.05 16.08 -7.51
N ASP A 50 7.93 15.61 -8.06
CA ASP A 50 6.85 14.98 -7.30
C ASP A 50 7.34 13.71 -6.57
N SER A 51 8.22 12.92 -7.22
CA SER A 51 8.82 11.74 -6.57
C SER A 51 9.75 12.13 -5.42
N LEU A 52 10.49 13.25 -5.53
CA LEU A 52 11.30 13.75 -4.43
C LEU A 52 10.43 14.20 -3.24
N GLU A 53 9.29 14.83 -3.50
CA GLU A 53 8.35 15.23 -2.44
C GLU A 53 7.79 14.03 -1.68
N MET A 54 7.35 12.99 -2.39
CA MET A 54 6.91 11.75 -1.75
C MET A 54 8.02 11.12 -0.90
N VAL A 55 9.27 11.11 -1.39
CA VAL A 55 10.41 10.59 -0.64
C VAL A 55 10.66 11.42 0.62
N ARG A 56 10.59 12.75 0.55
CA ARG A 56 10.69 13.65 1.71
C ARG A 56 9.66 13.26 2.77
N GLN A 57 8.39 13.15 2.39
CA GLN A 57 7.30 12.80 3.32
C GLN A 57 7.44 11.39 3.91
N LEU A 58 7.93 10.40 3.14
CA LEU A 58 8.16 9.03 3.64
C LEU A 58 9.26 8.99 4.72
N PHE A 59 10.34 9.76 4.55
CA PHE A 59 11.38 9.90 5.57
C PHE A 59 10.91 10.71 6.77
N GLU A 60 10.16 11.80 6.54
CA GLU A 60 9.56 12.62 7.59
C GLU A 60 8.58 11.81 8.47
N ALA A 61 7.80 10.91 7.86
CA ALA A 61 6.94 9.97 8.57
C ALA A 61 7.72 8.86 9.32
N GLY A 62 9.03 8.74 9.13
CA GLY A 62 9.88 7.75 9.80
C GLY A 62 9.72 6.31 9.33
N ILE A 63 9.03 6.08 8.20
CA ILE A 63 8.72 4.72 7.69
C ILE A 63 9.77 4.19 6.70
N LEU A 64 10.81 4.98 6.41
CA LEU A 64 12.01 4.59 5.68
C LEU A 64 13.25 4.88 6.53
N GLN A 65 14.23 3.98 6.52
CA GLN A 65 15.48 4.15 7.27
C GLN A 65 16.67 4.43 6.37
N SER A 66 16.61 4.03 5.10
CA SER A 66 17.65 4.33 4.13
C SER A 66 17.12 4.30 2.71
N GLY A 67 17.86 4.87 1.77
CA GLY A 67 17.52 4.76 0.36
C GLY A 67 18.68 5.10 -0.55
N PHE A 68 18.49 4.84 -1.83
CA PHE A 68 19.47 5.15 -2.88
C PHE A 68 18.77 5.54 -4.18
N TRP A 69 19.22 6.64 -4.80
CA TRP A 69 18.79 7.03 -6.14
C TRP A 69 19.69 6.41 -7.21
N HIS A 70 19.09 5.58 -8.05
CA HIS A 70 19.70 5.03 -9.25
C HIS A 70 19.12 5.72 -10.49
N GLN A 71 19.97 6.23 -11.37
CA GLN A 71 19.51 6.71 -12.67
C GLN A 71 19.19 5.52 -13.56
N PHE A 72 18.05 5.50 -14.21
CA PHE A 72 17.67 4.39 -15.07
C PHE A 72 18.73 4.15 -16.15
N ALA A 73 19.14 2.89 -16.28
CA ALA A 73 19.99 2.41 -17.35
C ALA A 73 19.19 1.36 -18.14
N MET A 74 19.15 1.51 -19.46
CA MET A 74 18.41 0.58 -20.31
C MET A 74 19.26 -0.67 -20.54
N THR A 75 18.84 -1.81 -19.98
CA THR A 75 19.56 -3.06 -20.16
C THR A 75 18.99 -3.87 -21.32
N ALA A 76 19.84 -4.51 -22.12
CA ALA A 76 19.50 -5.21 -23.37
C ALA A 76 18.38 -6.23 -23.25
N HIS A 77 18.34 -6.98 -22.15
CA HIS A 77 17.37 -8.05 -21.91
C HIS A 77 16.14 -7.61 -21.10
N SER A 78 16.03 -6.32 -20.76
CA SER A 78 14.82 -5.79 -20.12
C SER A 78 13.70 -5.59 -21.14
N PRO A 79 12.43 -5.53 -20.72
CA PRO A 79 11.33 -5.16 -21.61
C PRO A 79 11.59 -3.86 -22.38
N VAL A 80 12.25 -2.88 -21.75
CA VAL A 80 12.62 -1.60 -22.38
C VAL A 80 13.71 -1.79 -23.44
N GLY A 81 14.69 -2.65 -23.19
CA GLY A 81 15.74 -2.96 -24.18
C GLY A 81 15.25 -3.82 -25.35
N MET A 82 14.33 -4.75 -25.10
CA MET A 82 13.78 -5.65 -26.12
C MET A 82 12.67 -5.00 -26.97
N TYR A 83 11.90 -4.07 -26.39
CA TYR A 83 10.76 -3.40 -27.04
C TYR A 83 10.80 -1.87 -26.84
N PRO A 84 11.90 -1.18 -27.20
CA PRO A 84 12.11 0.23 -26.90
C PRO A 84 11.01 1.15 -27.44
N GLU A 85 10.39 0.80 -28.56
CA GLU A 85 9.29 1.53 -29.18
C GLU A 85 8.05 1.62 -28.28
N LYS A 86 7.79 0.61 -27.45
CA LYS A 86 6.66 0.61 -26.50
C LYS A 86 6.85 1.61 -25.37
N PHE A 87 8.10 1.98 -25.10
CA PHE A 87 8.48 2.90 -24.03
C PHE A 87 8.89 4.27 -24.56
N GLY A 88 8.74 4.53 -25.87
CA GLY A 88 9.03 5.82 -26.49
C GLY A 88 10.53 6.16 -26.55
N VAL A 89 11.39 5.14 -26.57
CA VAL A 89 12.86 5.31 -26.63
C VAL A 89 13.42 4.76 -27.93
N VAL A 90 14.55 5.33 -28.35
CA VAL A 90 15.31 4.91 -29.53
C VAL A 90 16.73 4.55 -29.08
N PRO A 91 17.15 3.27 -29.21
CA PRO A 91 18.52 2.89 -28.96
C PRO A 91 19.49 3.65 -29.87
N THR A 92 20.56 4.19 -29.30
CA THR A 92 21.64 4.87 -30.05
C THR A 92 22.88 4.01 -30.21
N SER A 93 22.98 2.94 -29.41
CA SER A 93 24.05 1.95 -29.56
C SER A 93 23.66 0.92 -30.63
N PRO A 94 24.61 0.45 -31.46
CA PRO A 94 24.32 -0.59 -32.45
C PRO A 94 23.70 -1.83 -31.79
N PRO A 95 22.80 -2.55 -32.48
CA PRO A 95 22.30 -3.83 -31.99
C PRO A 95 23.48 -4.71 -31.58
N LEU A 96 23.40 -5.35 -30.42
CA LEU A 96 24.40 -6.35 -29.98
C LEU A 96 24.49 -7.52 -30.98
N GLU A 97 23.50 -7.68 -31.87
CA GLU A 97 23.54 -8.60 -33.01
C GLU A 97 24.58 -8.17 -34.06
N GLY A 98 25.68 -8.95 -34.14
CA GLY A 98 26.71 -8.79 -35.18
C GLY A 98 28.03 -8.17 -34.68
N LEU A 99 28.06 -7.69 -33.44
CA LEU A 99 29.30 -7.37 -32.72
C LEU A 99 29.72 -8.65 -31.99
N GLY A 100 30.70 -9.37 -32.53
CA GLY A 100 31.16 -10.66 -31.98
C GLY A 100 31.30 -10.65 -30.44
N GLU A 101 30.93 -11.76 -29.81
CA GLU A 101 30.85 -12.00 -28.35
C GLU A 101 31.33 -10.86 -27.43
N VAL A 102 30.48 -9.85 -27.24
CA VAL A 102 30.70 -8.82 -26.22
C VAL A 102 30.16 -9.35 -24.89
N PHE A 103 30.93 -10.21 -24.22
CA PHE A 103 30.58 -10.70 -22.89
C PHE A 103 30.41 -9.51 -21.93
N ALA A 104 29.30 -9.50 -21.17
CA ALA A 104 28.96 -8.51 -20.14
C ALA A 104 28.63 -7.07 -20.58
N ASN A 105 28.36 -6.81 -21.87
CA ASN A 105 27.83 -5.50 -22.30
C ASN A 105 26.29 -5.50 -22.29
N ASN A 106 25.71 -5.15 -21.14
CA ASN A 106 24.25 -5.15 -20.96
C ASN A 106 23.61 -3.79 -21.17
N ASP A 107 24.36 -2.69 -21.09
CA ASP A 107 23.79 -1.34 -21.13
C ASP A 107 23.68 -0.83 -22.56
N ILE A 108 22.50 -0.33 -22.90
CA ILE A 108 22.20 0.25 -24.22
C ILE A 108 21.95 1.74 -24.02
N ASN A 109 22.76 2.58 -24.69
CA ASN A 109 22.47 4.00 -24.73
C ASN A 109 21.19 4.24 -25.54
N TYR A 110 20.37 5.18 -25.12
CA TYR A 110 19.11 5.53 -25.78
C TYR A 110 18.87 7.03 -25.75
N THR A 111 18.02 7.50 -26.66
CA THR A 111 17.34 8.79 -26.57
C THR A 111 15.86 8.58 -26.39
N ASP A 112 15.18 9.57 -25.82
CA ASP A 112 13.73 9.59 -25.74
C ASP A 112 13.17 10.89 -26.33
N SER A 113 11.85 10.96 -26.46
CA SER A 113 11.15 12.10 -27.05
C SER A 113 11.12 13.35 -26.15
N THR A 114 11.52 13.24 -24.89
CA THR A 114 11.47 14.36 -23.94
C THR A 114 12.66 15.30 -24.10
N GLY A 115 13.82 14.77 -24.53
CA GLY A 115 15.06 15.54 -24.63
C GLY A 115 15.55 16.10 -23.30
N ILE A 116 15.07 15.55 -22.17
CA ILE A 116 15.45 16.00 -20.83
C ILE A 116 16.82 15.40 -20.49
N ASP A 117 17.77 16.27 -20.18
CA ASP A 117 18.98 15.87 -19.48
C ASP A 117 18.63 15.54 -18.02
N HIS A 118 18.63 14.25 -17.68
CA HIS A 118 18.34 13.76 -16.34
C HIS A 118 19.56 13.80 -15.41
N ASP A 119 20.79 13.89 -15.93
CA ASP A 119 22.02 13.88 -15.13
C ASP A 119 22.06 15.07 -14.17
N LYS A 120 21.53 16.22 -14.61
CA LYS A 120 21.44 17.44 -13.78
C LYS A 120 20.68 17.26 -12.47
N PHE A 121 19.77 16.29 -12.37
CA PHE A 121 19.02 16.02 -11.14
C PHE A 121 19.81 15.19 -10.12
N SER A 122 20.86 14.47 -10.54
CA SER A 122 21.57 13.48 -9.72
C SER A 122 22.08 14.07 -8.40
N PHE A 123 22.71 15.25 -8.48
CA PHE A 123 23.29 15.90 -7.31
C PHE A 123 22.22 16.29 -6.30
N GLY A 124 21.17 16.98 -6.73
CA GLY A 124 20.08 17.42 -5.85
C GLY A 124 19.34 16.27 -5.19
N LEU A 125 19.04 15.20 -5.95
CA LEU A 125 18.39 13.99 -5.45
C LEU A 125 19.24 13.25 -4.40
N LYS A 126 20.55 13.11 -4.64
CA LYS A 126 21.47 12.47 -3.69
C LYS A 126 21.66 13.32 -2.43
N LYS A 127 21.81 14.63 -2.60
CA LYS A 127 22.01 15.57 -1.49
C LYS A 127 20.78 15.66 -0.58
N SER A 128 19.58 15.78 -1.14
CA SER A 128 18.35 15.80 -0.35
C SER A 128 18.14 14.49 0.40
N LEU A 129 18.26 13.35 -0.29
CA LEU A 129 18.11 12.03 0.33
C LEU A 129 19.10 11.80 1.47
N PHE A 130 20.36 12.23 1.32
CA PHE A 130 21.34 12.15 2.38
C PHE A 130 20.88 12.88 3.65
N ASN A 131 20.32 14.08 3.52
CA ASN A 131 19.82 14.86 4.66
C ASN A 131 18.55 14.22 5.26
N TYR A 132 17.64 13.74 4.42
CA TYR A 132 16.43 13.04 4.88
C TYR A 132 16.75 11.76 5.67
N MET A 133 17.77 11.00 5.25
CA MET A 133 18.25 9.83 6.02
C MET A 133 18.81 10.20 7.41
N HIS A 134 19.22 11.46 7.61
CA HIS A 134 19.67 11.98 8.91
C HIS A 134 18.56 12.70 9.69
N GLY A 135 17.33 12.72 9.16
CA GLY A 135 16.19 13.36 9.82
C GLY A 135 16.24 14.89 9.82
N ILE A 136 16.92 15.51 8.86
CA ILE A 136 17.11 16.98 8.79
C ILE A 136 16.68 17.56 7.43
N CYS A 137 16.43 18.88 7.42
CA CYS A 137 16.09 19.66 6.22
C CYS A 137 14.76 19.26 5.55
N PHE A 138 13.79 18.74 6.31
CA PHE A 138 12.43 18.48 5.80
C PHE A 138 11.62 19.75 5.53
N ASP A 139 12.03 20.86 6.13
CA ASP A 139 11.47 22.20 6.03
C ASP A 139 12.01 23.01 4.84
N PHE A 140 13.06 22.52 4.17
CA PHE A 140 13.66 23.19 3.02
C PHE A 140 12.75 23.07 1.80
N GLU A 141 12.63 24.14 1.02
CA GLU A 141 11.92 24.05 -0.26
C GLU A 141 12.69 23.12 -1.21
N LEU A 142 11.97 22.31 -2.01
CA LEU A 142 12.62 21.39 -2.95
C LEU A 142 13.59 22.10 -3.91
N GLN A 143 13.33 23.37 -4.22
CA GLN A 143 14.17 24.21 -5.08
C GLN A 143 15.59 24.40 -4.52
N GLU A 144 15.79 24.34 -3.21
CA GLU A 144 17.10 24.53 -2.56
C GLU A 144 18.09 23.39 -2.86
N TRP A 145 17.59 22.24 -3.33
CA TRP A 145 18.42 21.11 -3.72
C TRP A 145 18.96 21.22 -5.15
N PHE A 146 18.47 22.16 -5.95
CA PHE A 146 18.80 22.25 -7.38
C PHE A 146 19.30 23.66 -7.77
N ASP A 147 20.42 23.72 -8.49
CA ASP A 147 21.01 24.97 -9.00
C ASP A 147 20.33 25.48 -10.28
N PHE A 148 19.21 24.87 -10.67
CA PHE A 148 18.38 25.26 -11.80
C PHE A 148 16.92 25.31 -11.36
N LYS A 149 16.12 26.08 -12.10
CA LYS A 149 14.70 26.23 -11.77
C LYS A 149 13.94 24.92 -11.96
N ILE A 150 13.23 24.49 -10.93
CA ILE A 150 12.31 23.34 -10.97
C ILE A 150 10.85 23.82 -10.92
N PRO A 151 9.89 23.03 -11.46
CA PRO A 151 8.48 23.28 -11.21
C PRO A 151 8.15 23.06 -9.73
N LYS A 152 7.06 23.66 -9.26
CA LYS A 152 6.50 23.33 -7.95
C LYS A 152 5.97 21.90 -7.95
N THR A 153 6.12 21.21 -6.81
CA THR A 153 5.49 19.89 -6.62
C THR A 153 3.98 20.00 -6.76
N LYS A 154 3.36 18.95 -7.29
CA LYS A 154 1.90 18.79 -7.33
C LYS A 154 1.39 17.89 -6.20
N ILE A 155 2.30 17.29 -5.43
CA ILE A 155 1.96 16.41 -4.32
C ILE A 155 1.59 17.26 -3.09
N PRO A 156 0.40 17.08 -2.51
CA PRO A 156 0.02 17.72 -1.25
C PRO A 156 1.01 17.36 -0.14
N GLU A 157 1.32 18.31 0.75
CA GLU A 157 2.27 18.12 1.87
C GLU A 157 1.84 17.00 2.84
N ASP A 158 0.53 16.74 2.92
CA ASP A 158 -0.11 15.75 3.77
C ASP A 158 -0.40 14.41 3.05
N PHE A 159 0.08 14.22 1.82
CA PHE A 159 -0.25 13.05 1.00
C PHE A 159 0.10 11.71 1.69
N ILE A 160 1.34 11.54 2.16
CA ILE A 160 1.74 10.31 2.86
C ILE A 160 1.07 10.21 4.22
N PHE A 161 0.93 11.32 4.95
CA PHE A 161 0.24 11.33 6.23
C PHE A 161 -1.19 10.79 6.08
N ASN A 162 -1.95 11.32 5.11
CA ASN A 162 -3.29 10.85 4.78
C ASN A 162 -3.30 9.38 4.36
N ALA A 163 -2.34 8.95 3.54
CA ALA A 163 -2.23 7.55 3.12
C ALA A 163 -1.99 6.58 4.29
N LEU A 164 -1.35 7.04 5.38
CA LEU A 164 -1.14 6.27 6.61
C LEU A 164 -2.35 6.34 7.55
N GLU A 165 -2.99 7.50 7.66
CA GLU A 165 -4.19 7.72 8.49
C GLU A 165 -5.46 7.11 7.91
N GLU A 166 -5.50 6.86 6.59
CA GLU A 166 -6.59 6.12 5.94
C GLU A 166 -6.74 4.72 6.58
N ALA A 167 -7.58 4.69 7.60
CA ALA A 167 -7.90 3.51 8.37
C ALA A 167 -8.79 2.59 7.54
N THR A 168 -8.32 1.36 7.35
CA THR A 168 -9.05 0.23 6.78
C THR A 168 -9.42 0.43 5.32
N ASP A 169 -8.55 -0.03 4.42
CA ASP A 169 -8.99 -0.47 3.10
C ASP A 169 -10.21 -1.38 3.31
N PHE A 170 -11.40 -0.94 2.87
CA PHE A 170 -12.58 -1.79 2.72
C PHE A 170 -12.38 -2.88 1.64
N ASN A 171 -11.15 -3.05 1.17
CA ASN A 171 -10.79 -3.73 -0.05
C ASN A 171 -10.35 -5.17 0.23
N THR A 172 -11.15 -5.88 1.02
CA THR A 172 -11.03 -7.33 1.10
C THR A 172 -11.43 -7.90 -0.26
N LYS A 173 -10.54 -8.67 -0.90
CA LYS A 173 -10.83 -9.26 -2.20
C LYS A 173 -12.12 -10.09 -2.10
N PRO A 174 -13.08 -9.98 -3.04
CA PRO A 174 -14.34 -10.71 -2.97
C PRO A 174 -14.17 -12.24 -2.84
N ASN A 175 -13.08 -12.78 -3.40
CA ASN A 175 -12.75 -14.21 -3.37
C ASN A 175 -11.87 -14.64 -2.18
N ALA A 176 -11.52 -13.72 -1.26
CA ALA A 176 -10.80 -14.06 -0.05
C ALA A 176 -11.63 -15.03 0.81
N LYS A 177 -11.00 -16.02 1.41
CA LYS A 177 -11.65 -17.04 2.24
C LYS A 177 -11.80 -16.51 3.66
N VAL A 178 -12.99 -16.66 4.24
CA VAL A 178 -13.27 -16.24 5.61
C VAL A 178 -13.42 -17.48 6.50
N VAL A 179 -12.64 -17.56 7.58
CA VAL A 179 -12.60 -18.72 8.48
C VAL A 179 -12.58 -18.28 9.94
N TRP A 180 -13.41 -18.90 10.76
CA TRP A 180 -13.42 -18.72 12.22
C TRP A 180 -12.75 -19.89 12.93
N LEU A 181 -11.71 -19.61 13.72
CA LEU A 181 -10.98 -20.61 14.49
C LEU A 181 -11.50 -20.82 15.92
N GLY A 182 -12.25 -19.84 16.46
CA GLY A 182 -12.68 -19.87 17.85
C GLY A 182 -13.94 -20.69 18.11
N GLY A 183 -14.33 -20.75 19.39
CA GLY A 183 -15.54 -21.45 19.84
C GLY A 183 -16.84 -20.66 19.65
N LYS A 184 -17.96 -21.28 20.02
CA LYS A 184 -19.26 -20.61 20.09
C LYS A 184 -19.28 -19.62 21.28
N PRO A 185 -19.80 -18.40 21.10
CA PRO A 185 -19.89 -17.43 22.19
C PRO A 185 -21.01 -17.77 23.18
N LEU A 186 -20.85 -17.31 24.42
CA LEU A 186 -21.95 -17.10 25.35
C LEU A 186 -22.68 -15.80 24.99
N VAL A 187 -24.00 -15.82 25.06
CA VAL A 187 -24.86 -14.73 24.58
C VAL A 187 -25.67 -14.15 25.72
N GLU A 188 -25.56 -12.84 25.93
CA GLU A 188 -26.38 -12.09 26.89
C GLU A 188 -27.09 -10.93 26.22
N TYR A 189 -28.41 -10.87 26.38
CA TYR A 189 -29.26 -9.81 25.85
C TYR A 189 -29.38 -8.70 26.88
N PHE A 190 -29.20 -7.46 26.45
CA PHE A 190 -29.40 -6.30 27.32
C PHE A 190 -29.96 -5.12 26.53
N THR A 191 -30.49 -4.15 27.28
CA THR A 191 -31.08 -2.94 26.70
C THR A 191 -30.30 -1.73 27.16
N LYS A 192 -29.91 -0.87 26.21
CA LYS A 192 -29.26 0.40 26.50
C LYS A 192 -30.24 1.53 26.26
N SER A 193 -30.38 2.45 27.21
CA SER A 193 -31.20 3.65 27.03
C SER A 193 -30.36 4.92 27.14
N LYS A 194 -30.53 5.86 26.20
CA LYS A 194 -29.86 7.17 26.22
C LYS A 194 -30.74 8.19 25.51
N LYS A 195 -31.03 9.31 26.19
CA LYS A 195 -31.88 10.40 25.67
C LYS A 195 -33.26 9.92 25.16
N GLY A 196 -33.90 8.99 25.86
CA GLY A 196 -35.23 8.47 25.50
C GLY A 196 -35.24 7.39 24.41
N ASN A 197 -34.12 7.18 23.72
CA ASN A 197 -33.98 6.08 22.77
C ASN A 197 -33.54 4.81 23.50
N VAL A 198 -34.07 3.68 23.06
CA VAL A 198 -33.86 2.35 23.62
C VAL A 198 -33.32 1.46 22.51
N TRP A 199 -32.16 0.84 22.74
CA TRP A 199 -31.54 -0.09 21.80
C TRP A 199 -31.42 -1.47 22.44
N GLU A 200 -31.87 -2.50 21.71
CA GLU A 200 -31.58 -3.89 22.06
C GLU A 200 -30.17 -4.24 21.60
N MET A 201 -29.37 -4.78 22.52
CA MET A 201 -27.96 -5.08 22.32
C MET A 201 -27.67 -6.53 22.72
N LEU A 202 -26.66 -7.12 22.09
CA LEU A 202 -26.08 -8.39 22.48
C LEU A 202 -24.67 -8.18 23.04
N THR A 203 -24.35 -8.90 24.10
CA THR A 203 -22.98 -9.15 24.55
C THR A 203 -22.61 -10.58 24.17
N LEU A 204 -21.53 -10.74 23.40
CA LEU A 204 -20.98 -12.03 23.00
C LEU A 204 -19.65 -12.25 23.72
N THR A 205 -19.57 -13.28 24.57
CA THR A 205 -18.36 -13.63 25.32
C THR A 205 -17.75 -14.90 24.76
N PHE A 206 -16.49 -14.82 24.36
CA PHE A 206 -15.73 -15.91 23.79
C PHE A 206 -14.66 -16.37 24.76
N HIS A 207 -14.46 -17.68 24.84
CA HIS A 207 -13.45 -18.31 25.68
C HIS A 207 -12.44 -19.04 24.82
N ASP A 208 -11.17 -18.66 24.94
CA ASP A 208 -10.03 -19.42 24.42
C ASP A 208 -9.27 -20.07 25.59
N ARG A 209 -8.31 -20.96 25.29
CA ARG A 209 -7.50 -21.68 26.27
C ARG A 209 -6.67 -20.76 27.15
N LYS A 210 -6.33 -19.56 26.67
CA LYS A 210 -5.44 -18.62 27.35
C LYS A 210 -6.18 -17.45 27.99
N GLU A 211 -7.25 -16.99 27.38
CA GLU A 211 -7.98 -15.80 27.82
C GLU A 211 -9.43 -15.80 27.32
N SER A 212 -10.20 -14.80 27.74
CA SER A 212 -11.58 -14.61 27.30
C SER A 212 -11.78 -13.16 26.92
N PHE A 213 -12.56 -12.93 25.88
CA PHE A 213 -12.83 -11.60 25.38
C PHE A 213 -14.32 -11.45 25.10
N THR A 214 -14.77 -10.20 25.06
CA THR A 214 -16.18 -9.87 24.91
C THR A 214 -16.34 -8.79 23.86
N ILE A 215 -17.33 -8.96 22.99
CA ILE A 215 -17.74 -7.95 22.02
C ILE A 215 -19.22 -7.60 22.23
N GLN A 216 -19.59 -6.37 21.87
CA GLN A 216 -20.96 -5.88 21.95
C GLN A 216 -21.42 -5.38 20.59
N THR A 217 -22.59 -5.81 20.17
CA THR A 217 -23.21 -5.43 18.88
C THR A 217 -24.68 -5.08 19.12
N ASN A 218 -25.33 -4.49 18.12
CA ASN A 218 -26.79 -4.42 18.14
C ASN A 218 -27.38 -5.84 18.02
N LYS A 219 -28.68 -5.97 18.32
CA LYS A 219 -29.31 -7.29 18.38
C LYS A 219 -29.26 -8.06 17.06
N ALA A 220 -29.67 -7.41 15.97
CA ALA A 220 -29.79 -8.07 14.68
C ALA A 220 -28.42 -8.47 14.11
N GLU A 221 -27.44 -7.57 14.20
CA GLU A 221 -26.03 -7.85 13.85
C GLU A 221 -25.44 -8.99 14.70
N GLY A 222 -25.74 -9.02 16.00
CA GLY A 222 -25.23 -10.05 16.91
C GLY A 222 -25.80 -11.43 16.60
N GLU A 223 -27.10 -11.51 16.33
CA GLU A 223 -27.78 -12.74 15.93
C GLU A 223 -27.25 -13.26 14.59
N TRP A 224 -27.07 -12.38 13.60
CA TRP A 224 -26.43 -12.73 12.34
C TRP A 224 -24.98 -13.20 12.54
N LEU A 225 -24.21 -12.49 13.36
CA LEU A 225 -22.80 -12.80 13.60
C LEU A 225 -22.63 -14.20 14.25
N ILE A 226 -23.50 -14.58 15.17
CA ILE A 226 -23.51 -15.93 15.74
C ILE A 226 -23.75 -16.97 14.64
N ALA A 227 -24.75 -16.74 13.77
CA ALA A 227 -25.11 -17.66 12.71
C ALA A 227 -24.00 -17.81 11.65
N ILE A 228 -23.37 -16.71 11.23
CA ILE A 228 -22.30 -16.77 10.25
C ILE A 228 -21.05 -17.43 10.82
N LEU A 229 -20.67 -17.14 12.08
CA LEU A 229 -19.50 -17.76 12.73
C LEU A 229 -19.64 -19.27 12.82
N GLU A 230 -20.86 -19.79 12.99
CA GLU A 230 -21.12 -21.23 12.93
C GLU A 230 -20.96 -21.79 11.51
N LYS A 231 -21.35 -21.05 10.46
CA LYS A 231 -21.17 -21.45 9.05
C LYS A 231 -19.68 -21.43 8.63
N ILE A 232 -18.92 -20.43 9.06
CA ILE A 232 -17.51 -20.23 8.68
C ILE A 232 -16.51 -20.88 9.65
N ALA A 233 -16.99 -21.66 10.62
CA ALA A 233 -16.14 -22.37 11.56
C ALA A 233 -15.18 -23.34 10.84
N VAL A 234 -13.94 -23.41 11.31
CA VAL A 234 -12.88 -24.28 10.74
C VAL A 234 -13.23 -25.77 10.74
N SER A 235 -14.19 -26.19 11.58
CA SER A 235 -14.70 -27.56 11.62
C SER A 235 -15.56 -27.93 10.41
N ASN A 236 -16.02 -26.95 9.63
CA ASN A 236 -16.89 -27.18 8.47
C ASN A 236 -16.09 -27.46 7.20
N THR A 237 -16.66 -28.23 6.30
CA THR A 237 -16.04 -28.60 5.01
C THR A 237 -16.17 -27.50 3.96
N LYS A 238 -17.25 -26.72 3.98
CA LYS A 238 -17.43 -25.58 3.07
C LYS A 238 -16.66 -24.38 3.62
N ILE A 239 -15.79 -23.82 2.77
CA ILE A 239 -15.11 -22.54 3.03
C ILE A 239 -15.88 -21.45 2.29
N TYR A 240 -16.26 -20.40 3.02
CA TYR A 240 -16.99 -19.26 2.46
C TYR A 240 -16.01 -18.19 1.98
N THR A 241 -16.37 -17.55 0.89
CA THR A 241 -15.68 -16.35 0.40
C THR A 241 -16.23 -15.09 1.07
N PHE A 242 -15.44 -14.01 1.07
CA PHE A 242 -15.86 -12.71 1.59
C PHE A 242 -17.12 -12.22 0.89
N GLN A 243 -17.24 -12.43 -0.42
CA GLN A 243 -18.45 -12.09 -1.17
C GLN A 243 -19.66 -12.90 -0.71
N GLU A 244 -19.52 -14.21 -0.43
CA GLU A 244 -20.64 -15.01 0.09
C GLU A 244 -21.06 -14.55 1.49
N VAL A 245 -20.11 -14.23 2.37
CA VAL A 245 -20.39 -13.70 3.72
C VAL A 245 -21.11 -12.35 3.61
N LYS A 246 -20.63 -11.46 2.75
CA LYS A 246 -21.24 -10.17 2.47
C LYS A 246 -22.69 -10.34 1.98
N THR A 247 -22.88 -11.18 0.97
CA THR A 247 -24.22 -11.44 0.43
C THR A 247 -25.16 -12.03 1.49
N ASP A 248 -24.67 -12.89 2.39
CA ASP A 248 -25.47 -13.47 3.49
C ASP A 248 -25.91 -12.40 4.51
N PHE A 249 -25.08 -11.39 4.78
CA PHE A 249 -25.43 -10.24 5.62
C PHE A 249 -26.51 -9.37 4.97
N GLU A 250 -26.30 -9.05 3.69
CA GLU A 250 -27.12 -8.15 2.90
C GLU A 250 -28.51 -8.72 2.53
N LEU A 251 -28.83 -9.95 2.97
CA LEU A 251 -30.18 -10.50 2.87
C LEU A 251 -31.16 -9.82 3.82
N ASP A 252 -30.71 -9.53 5.04
CA ASP A 252 -31.56 -9.08 6.14
C ASP A 252 -31.07 -7.76 6.80
N LEU A 253 -29.83 -7.34 6.52
CA LEU A 253 -29.19 -6.16 7.12
C LEU A 253 -28.49 -5.28 6.07
N ASP A 254 -28.48 -3.97 6.29
CA ASP A 254 -27.80 -3.01 5.42
C ASP A 254 -26.38 -2.68 5.93
N ASP A 255 -25.54 -2.14 5.05
CA ASP A 255 -24.21 -1.61 5.37
C ASP A 255 -23.20 -2.64 5.95
N PHE A 256 -23.02 -3.77 5.27
CA PHE A 256 -22.08 -4.83 5.69
C PHE A 256 -20.68 -4.30 6.02
N GLU A 257 -20.11 -3.43 5.19
CA GLU A 257 -18.78 -2.86 5.44
C GLU A 257 -18.71 -2.08 6.75
N LEU A 258 -19.75 -1.34 7.10
CA LEU A 258 -19.77 -0.57 8.34
C LEU A 258 -19.69 -1.51 9.56
N PHE A 259 -20.40 -2.63 9.50
CA PHE A 259 -20.37 -3.64 10.55
C PHE A 259 -19.07 -4.45 10.55
N TRP A 260 -18.64 -4.95 9.40
CA TRP A 260 -17.50 -5.88 9.28
C TRP A 260 -16.17 -5.23 9.67
N TYR A 261 -16.01 -3.93 9.45
CA TYR A 261 -14.80 -3.20 9.85
C TYR A 261 -14.97 -2.46 11.19
N SER A 262 -16.06 -2.71 11.91
CA SER A 262 -16.31 -2.16 13.24
C SER A 262 -15.35 -2.75 14.29
N LYS A 263 -15.24 -2.06 15.43
CA LYS A 263 -14.39 -2.50 16.57
C LYS A 263 -14.72 -3.93 17.05
N PRO A 264 -16.00 -4.34 17.21
CA PRO A 264 -16.35 -5.73 17.54
C PRO A 264 -15.73 -6.78 16.61
N VAL A 265 -15.84 -6.61 15.30
CA VAL A 265 -15.34 -7.60 14.33
C VAL A 265 -13.81 -7.54 14.20
N LYS A 266 -13.21 -6.35 14.32
CA LYS A 266 -11.73 -6.22 14.46
C LYS A 266 -11.20 -6.96 15.67
N THR A 267 -11.91 -6.92 16.79
CA THR A 267 -11.57 -7.73 17.97
C THR A 267 -11.65 -9.23 17.64
N LEU A 268 -12.67 -9.70 16.92
CA LEU A 268 -12.70 -11.10 16.47
C LEU A 268 -11.51 -11.49 15.58
N ALA A 269 -11.04 -10.57 14.72
CA ALA A 269 -9.87 -10.81 13.87
C ALA A 269 -8.59 -11.04 14.68
N GLU A 270 -8.40 -10.30 15.78
CA GLU A 270 -7.28 -10.51 16.72
C GLU A 270 -7.34 -11.89 17.40
N PHE A 271 -8.55 -12.46 17.54
CA PHE A 271 -8.81 -13.71 18.27
C PHE A 271 -9.16 -14.92 17.37
N GLY A 272 -8.92 -14.83 16.06
CA GLY A 272 -8.98 -15.99 15.15
C GLY A 272 -10.02 -15.93 14.03
N LEU A 273 -10.58 -14.76 13.72
CA LEU A 273 -11.31 -14.53 12.46
C LEU A 273 -10.30 -14.20 11.37
N LEU A 274 -10.11 -15.14 10.44
CA LEU A 274 -9.12 -15.05 9.39
C LEU A 274 -9.76 -14.73 8.04
N ILE A 275 -9.08 -13.88 7.27
CA ILE A 275 -9.39 -13.54 5.88
C ILE A 275 -8.14 -13.88 5.06
N LEU A 276 -8.24 -14.85 4.14
CA LEU A 276 -7.12 -15.48 3.43
C LEU A 276 -7.21 -15.37 1.91
#